data_AF-A0A1M7NK36-F1
#
_entry.id   AF-A0A1M7NK36-F1
#
_cell.length_a   1.000
_cell.length_b   1.000
_cell.length_c   1.000
_cell.angle_alpha   90.00
_cell.angle_beta   90.00
_cell.angle_gamma   90.00
#
_symmetry.space_group_name_H-M   'P 1'
#
loop_
_entity.id
_entity.type
_entity.pdbx_description
1 polymer ?
#
loop_
_entity_poly.entity_id
_entity_poly.type
_entity_poly.pdbx_seq_one_letter_code
_entity_poly.pdbx_strand_id
1 'polypeptide(L)'
;MIYDPYRDVFYRLTLPAVEYDPDASDEDLNSLNYYRPYTGILLLDKDLNVMGEHTFGPYEVYAEYNFFVGKEGLYLSRNNLFHPDYDEGVFRYLVVRFENGEE
;
A
#
# COMPACT_ATOMS: atom_id res chain seq x y z
N MET A 1 0.46 -9.39 -6.57
CA MET A 1 -0.30 -10.09 -5.51
C MET A 1 0.69 -10.65 -4.52
N ILE A 2 0.34 -10.68 -3.24
CA ILE A 2 1.25 -11.00 -2.13
C ILE A 2 0.55 -12.08 -1.30
N TYR A 3 1.18 -13.24 -1.13
CA TYR A 3 0.61 -14.32 -0.34
C TYR A 3 1.05 -14.20 1.13
N ASP A 4 0.10 -14.34 2.06
CA ASP A 4 0.36 -14.40 3.50
C ASP A 4 0.28 -15.84 4.02
N PRO A 5 1.40 -16.53 4.22
CA PRO A 5 1.39 -17.91 4.70
C PRO A 5 0.97 -18.05 6.17
N TYR A 6 0.95 -16.97 6.96
CA TYR A 6 0.51 -17.02 8.35
C TYR A 6 -1.00 -17.00 8.49
N ARG A 7 -1.71 -16.53 7.46
CA ARG A 7 -3.17 -16.28 7.47
C ARG A 7 -3.90 -16.97 6.31
N ASP A 8 -3.18 -17.56 5.36
CA ASP A 8 -3.71 -18.22 4.16
C ASP A 8 -4.62 -17.31 3.31
N VAL A 9 -4.14 -16.08 3.08
CA VAL A 9 -4.84 -15.03 2.31
C VAL A 9 -3.90 -14.39 1.29
N PHE A 10 -4.47 -13.65 0.35
CA PHE A 10 -3.70 -12.80 -0.57
C PHE A 10 -4.02 -11.32 -0.36
N TYR A 11 -2.96 -10.51 -0.40
CA TYR A 11 -3.07 -9.07 -0.52
C TYR A 11 -2.81 -8.64 -1.97
N ARG A 12 -3.59 -7.67 -2.45
CA ARG A 12 -3.35 -6.99 -3.71
C ARG A 12 -3.35 -5.49 -3.49
N LEU A 13 -2.21 -4.84 -3.70
CA LEU A 13 -2.16 -3.38 -3.74
C LEU A 13 -2.99 -2.87 -4.93
N THR A 14 -3.80 -1.85 -4.67
CA THR A 14 -4.57 -1.14 -5.67
C THR A 14 -3.98 0.25 -5.86
N LEU A 15 -4.05 0.75 -7.10
CA LEU A 15 -3.59 2.06 -7.48
C LEU A 15 -4.81 2.88 -7.89
N PRO A 16 -5.50 3.56 -6.94
CA PRO A 16 -6.60 4.44 -7.28
C PRO A 16 -6.21 5.45 -8.36
N ALA A 17 -7.21 5.88 -9.14
CA ALA A 17 -7.01 6.94 -10.10
C ALA A 17 -6.52 8.20 -9.39
N VAL A 18 -5.61 8.92 -10.04
CA VAL A 18 -5.07 10.19 -9.56
C VAL A 18 -5.37 11.24 -10.60
N GLU A 19 -5.82 12.40 -10.14
CA GLU A 19 -5.88 13.57 -11.01
C GLU A 19 -4.45 14.02 -11.30
N TYR A 20 -4.21 14.44 -12.55
CA TYR A 20 -2.93 14.98 -12.98
C TYR A 20 -3.18 16.27 -13.74
N ASP A 21 -2.20 17.17 -13.70
CA ASP A 21 -2.22 18.39 -14.50
C ASP A 21 -2.03 18.02 -15.98
N PRO A 22 -2.95 18.37 -16.90
CA PRO A 22 -2.78 18.11 -18.32
C PRO A 22 -1.52 18.73 -18.93
N ASP A 23 -0.99 19.78 -18.30
CA ASP A 23 0.25 20.46 -18.71
C ASP A 23 1.48 19.93 -17.95
N ALA A 24 1.34 18.87 -17.15
CA ALA A 24 2.44 18.21 -16.44
C ALA A 24 3.54 17.74 -17.39
N SER A 25 4.79 17.86 -16.96
CA SER A 25 5.91 17.32 -17.71
C SER A 25 5.93 15.78 -17.68
N ASP A 26 6.64 15.16 -18.62
CA ASP A 26 6.89 13.71 -18.59
C ASP A 26 7.55 13.26 -17.27
N GLU A 27 8.36 14.12 -16.65
CA GLU A 27 9.00 13.86 -15.37
C GLU A 27 7.97 13.85 -14.22
N ASP A 28 7.07 14.82 -14.19
CA ASP A 28 5.98 14.88 -13.21
C ASP A 28 5.07 13.66 -13.33
N LEU A 29 4.72 13.26 -14.55
CA LEU A 29 3.93 12.06 -14.81
C LEU A 29 4.67 10.79 -14.42
N ASN A 30 5.97 10.70 -14.70
CA ASN A 30 6.78 9.56 -14.30
C ASN A 30 6.94 9.46 -12.77
N SER A 31 6.93 10.59 -12.06
CA SER A 31 6.96 10.60 -10.59
C SER A 31 5.77 9.83 -9.98
N LEU A 32 4.62 9.80 -10.67
CA LEU A 32 3.43 9.02 -10.28
C LEU A 32 3.61 7.50 -10.41
N ASN A 33 4.75 7.01 -10.91
CA ASN A 33 5.08 5.58 -10.81
C ASN A 33 5.67 5.21 -9.44
N TYR A 34 6.31 6.18 -8.78
CA TYR A 34 7.05 5.96 -7.53
C TYR A 34 6.32 6.60 -6.34
N TYR A 35 5.82 7.82 -6.52
CA TYR A 35 5.34 8.68 -5.44
C TYR A 35 3.85 8.99 -5.57
N ARG A 36 3.04 7.94 -5.72
CA ARG A 36 1.59 8.10 -5.84
C ARG A 36 0.99 8.67 -4.55
N PRO A 37 0.04 9.60 -4.65
CA PRO A 37 -0.68 10.12 -3.49
C PRO A 37 -1.55 9.05 -2.84
N TYR A 38 -2.20 8.19 -3.62
CA TYR A 38 -3.12 7.20 -3.09
C TYR A 38 -2.70 5.79 -3.47
N THR A 39 -2.74 4.93 -2.47
CA THR A 39 -2.59 3.47 -2.59
C THR A 39 -3.73 2.85 -1.80
N GLY A 40 -4.24 1.73 -2.28
CA GLY A 40 -5.14 0.89 -1.49
C GLY A 40 -4.64 -0.54 -1.42
N ILE A 41 -5.40 -1.36 -0.70
CA ILE A 41 -5.16 -2.79 -0.53
C ILE A 41 -6.49 -3.52 -0.59
N LEU A 42 -6.48 -4.64 -1.31
CA LEU A 42 -7.55 -5.61 -1.39
C LEU A 42 -7.11 -6.87 -0.65
N LEU A 43 -7.95 -7.38 0.25
CA LEU A 43 -7.80 -8.68 0.90
C LEU A 43 -8.62 -9.72 0.14
N LEU A 44 -7.99 -10.85 -0.14
CA LEU A 44 -8.58 -11.96 -0.88
C LEU A 44 -8.39 -13.25 -0.08
N ASP A 45 -9.40 -14.12 -0.08
CA ASP A 45 -9.25 -15.47 0.45
C ASP A 45 -8.42 -16.36 -0.50
N LYS A 46 -8.17 -17.61 -0.09
CA LYS A 46 -7.41 -18.61 -0.86
C LYS A 46 -8.03 -18.95 -2.23
N ASP A 47 -9.33 -18.72 -2.39
CA ASP A 47 -10.09 -18.98 -3.61
C ASP A 47 -10.25 -17.68 -4.44
N LEU A 48 -9.55 -16.61 -4.05
CA LEU A 48 -9.51 -15.28 -4.67
C LEU A 48 -10.82 -14.50 -4.59
N ASN A 49 -11.69 -14.81 -3.62
CA ASN A 49 -12.84 -13.97 -3.33
C ASN A 49 -12.41 -12.75 -2.50
N VAL A 50 -13.02 -11.60 -2.78
CA VAL A 50 -12.76 -10.36 -2.03
C VAL A 50 -13.34 -10.46 -0.63
N MET A 51 -12.49 -10.32 0.38
CA MET A 51 -12.87 -10.27 1.80
C MET A 51 -13.01 -8.83 2.31
N GLY A 52 -12.29 -7.88 1.71
CA GLY A 52 -12.35 -6.47 2.09
C GLY A 52 -11.35 -5.62 1.35
N GLU A 53 -11.49 -4.31 1.48
CA GLU A 53 -10.58 -3.32 0.89
C GLU A 53 -10.35 -2.14 1.82
N HIS A 54 -9.22 -1.47 1.65
CA HIS A 54 -8.90 -0.24 2.36
C HIS A 54 -8.09 0.69 1.46
N THR A 55 -8.41 1.98 1.47
CA THR A 55 -7.62 3.03 0.82
C THR A 55 -6.88 3.81 1.89
N PHE A 56 -5.56 3.87 1.79
CA PHE A 56 -4.71 4.59 2.73
C PHE A 56 -4.81 6.11 2.53
N GLY A 57 -4.41 6.87 3.54
CA GLY A 57 -4.29 8.33 3.46
C GLY A 57 -3.24 8.78 2.44
N PRO A 58 -3.23 10.08 2.08
CA PRO A 58 -2.27 10.63 1.13
C PRO A 58 -0.82 10.31 1.51
N TYR A 59 -0.07 9.72 0.58
CA TYR A 59 1.33 9.32 0.71
C TYR A 59 1.66 8.43 1.91
N GLU A 60 0.64 7.82 2.55
CA GLU A 60 0.79 7.08 3.81
C GLU A 60 1.68 5.85 3.66
N VAL A 61 1.57 5.16 2.52
CA VAL A 61 2.35 3.97 2.20
C VAL A 61 3.08 4.12 0.87
N TYR A 62 4.26 3.51 0.79
CA TYR A 62 5.08 3.41 -0.41
C TYR A 62 4.91 2.01 -1.02
N ALA A 63 4.14 1.93 -2.11
CA ALA A 63 3.69 0.68 -2.73
C ALA A 63 4.75 -0.03 -3.60
N GLU A 64 5.90 0.61 -3.86
CA GLU A 64 6.88 0.13 -4.83
C GLU A 64 7.80 -0.95 -4.23
N TYR A 65 7.32 -2.20 -4.25
CA TYR A 65 8.06 -3.42 -3.87
C TYR A 65 8.71 -3.42 -2.48
N ASN A 66 8.43 -2.42 -1.64
CA ASN A 66 8.98 -2.27 -0.30
C ASN A 66 7.95 -2.71 0.74
N PHE A 67 7.68 -4.01 0.70
CA PHE A 67 6.75 -4.67 1.61
C PHE A 67 7.20 -6.10 1.87
N PHE A 68 6.76 -6.66 2.99
CA PHE A 68 6.94 -8.08 3.29
C PHE A 68 5.85 -8.58 4.21
N VAL A 69 5.59 -9.88 4.17
CA VAL A 69 4.67 -10.52 5.12
C VAL A 69 5.46 -10.96 6.34
N GLY A 70 4.99 -10.57 7.52
CA GLY A 70 5.49 -11.04 8.80
C GLY A 70 4.41 -11.70 9.63
N LYS A 71 4.81 -12.28 10.76
CA LYS A 71 3.90 -12.95 11.70
C LYS A 71 2.76 -12.05 12.17
N GLU A 72 2.99 -10.74 12.24
CA GLU A 72 2.02 -9.75 12.71
C GLU A 72 1.11 -9.16 11.61
N GLY A 73 1.42 -9.36 10.33
CA GLY A 73 0.63 -8.81 9.23
C GLY A 73 1.47 -8.51 7.98
N LEU A 74 0.89 -7.76 7.04
CA LEU A 74 1.62 -7.20 5.91
C LEU A 74 2.30 -5.90 6.33
N TYR A 75 3.62 -5.86 6.22
CA TYR A 75 4.42 -4.68 6.47
C TYR A 75 4.52 -3.88 5.17
N LEU A 76 3.98 -2.67 5.16
CA LEU A 76 4.06 -1.72 4.05
C LEU A 76 4.98 -0.57 4.43
N SER A 77 5.95 -0.24 3.58
CA SER A 77 6.86 0.88 3.83
C SER A 77 6.10 2.20 3.98
N ARG A 78 6.51 3.03 4.94
CA ARG A 78 6.06 4.43 5.11
C ARG A 78 7.11 5.43 4.67
N ASN A 79 8.12 4.99 3.91
CA ASN A 79 9.24 5.81 3.47
C ASN A 79 8.96 6.53 2.14
N ASN A 80 7.73 7.00 1.93
CA ASN A 80 7.41 7.86 0.80
C ASN A 80 8.00 9.27 1.05
N LEU A 81 8.69 9.85 0.06
CA LEU A 81 9.32 11.18 0.17
C LEU A 81 8.33 12.30 0.53
N PHE A 82 7.06 12.14 0.14
CA PHE A 82 6.00 13.12 0.40
C PHE A 82 5.22 12.84 1.69
N HIS A 83 5.57 11.78 2.43
CA HIS A 83 4.97 11.53 3.73
C HIS A 83 5.39 12.65 4.72
N PRO A 84 4.48 13.25 5.52
CA PRO A 84 4.80 14.36 6.42
C PRO A 84 5.96 14.07 7.39
N ASP A 85 6.04 12.81 7.84
CA ASP A 85 7.08 12.38 8.77
C ASP A 85 8.35 11.84 8.08
N TYR A 86 8.52 11.94 6.75
CA TYR A 86 9.65 11.32 6.04
C TYR A 86 11.01 11.67 6.67
N ASP A 87 11.86 10.65 6.78
CA ASP A 87 13.21 10.74 7.35
C ASP A 87 14.06 9.66 6.68
N GLU A 88 15.15 10.05 6.03
CA GLU A 88 16.07 9.14 5.33
C GLU A 88 16.87 8.25 6.27
N GLY A 89 17.05 8.66 7.54
CA GLY A 89 17.75 7.90 8.56
C GLY A 89 16.91 6.81 9.23
N VAL A 90 15.60 6.75 8.95
CA VAL A 90 14.67 5.87 9.66
C VAL A 90 13.79 5.08 8.69
N PHE A 91 13.88 3.76 8.76
CA PHE A 91 13.05 2.86 7.99
C PHE A 91 11.80 2.44 8.77
N ARG A 92 10.61 2.76 8.24
CA ARG A 92 9.32 2.60 8.93
C ARG A 92 8.36 1.77 8.13
N TYR A 93 7.58 0.97 8.86
CA TYR A 93 6.54 0.14 8.29
C TYR A 93 5.22 0.37 9.01
N LEU A 94 4.15 0.45 8.22
CA LEU A 94 2.79 0.23 8.68
C LEU A 94 2.54 -1.29 8.68
N VAL A 95 1.97 -1.82 9.76
CA VAL A 95 1.56 -3.22 9.81
C VAL A 95 0.06 -3.30 9.56
N VAL A 96 -0.32 -3.79 8.39
CA VAL A 96 -1.72 -4.02 8.04
C VAL A 96 -2.18 -5.32 8.68
N ARG A 97 -3.27 -5.22 9.44
CA ARG A 97 -3.94 -6.34 10.10
C ARG A 97 -5.41 -6.31 9.73
N PHE A 98 -5.98 -7.49 9.57
CA PHE A 98 -7.40 -7.67 9.38
C PHE A 98 -7.92 -8.42 10.60
N GLU A 99 -8.79 -7.76 11.34
CA GLU A 99 -9.52 -8.38 12.43
C GLU A 99 -10.87 -8.83 11.85
N ASN A 100 -11.23 -10.10 12.06
CA ASN A 100 -12.60 -10.51 11.79
C ASN A 100 -13.46 -9.74 12.78
N GLY A 101 -14.35 -8.88 12.27
CA GLY A 101 -15.35 -8.25 13.10
C GLY A 101 -16.26 -9.32 13.68
N GLU A 102 -15.98 -9.77 14.91
CA GLU A 102 -17.00 -10.37 15.75
C GLU A 102 -17.85 -9.19 16.28
N GLU A 103 -19.06 -9.04 15.74
CA GLU A 103 -20.16 -8.39 16.48
C GLU A 103 -20.68 -9.34 17.56
#